data_AF-A0A5E4BAD1-F1
#
_entry.id   AF-A0A5E4BAD1-F1
#
_cell.length_a   1.000
_cell.length_b   1.000
_cell.length_c   1.000
_cell.angle_alpha   90.00
_cell.angle_beta   90.00
_cell.angle_gamma   90.00
#
_symmetry.space_group_name_H-M   'P 1'
#
loop_
_entity.id
_entity.type
_entity.pdbx_description
1 polymer ?
#
loop_
_entity_poly.entity_id
_entity_poly.type
_entity_poly.pdbx_seq_one_letter_code
_entity_poly.pdbx_strand_id
1 'polypeptide(L)'
;MAEAVWNTDTGEAVYRSRDPVCNLRLRVHLQRITASNFLHYQPATQSGKDIIDLGTFRPHPTASGHRPDEDEEEEIVIGWQEKLFSQFEMDLYQNEAACQSPLDYQYRQEILKLENSGGRKNQRIFTYTDSDRYTNLEEHCQKMTTAASEVPSFLVERMANVRRRRQDKRGMEGGILKSRMVTWEPSEEFVKNNHVINTPLQTMYIMADLGPYGKLGYKTYEHVLCTLKVDSNGVITVKPDFTGLKGPYRIETNGEKQELWKYTIHNVSSLAQPEEEEREQRVFKDLYGRHKEYLSSLVGTDFEMTAPGALRLFVNGEVVSAQGYEYDNLYVHFFVELPTTNWSSPAFQQLSGVTQTCATKSLGLDKVAYFSYPFTLEALFLHEDESADALPEWPVLYCEVLSLDFWQRYRVEGYGAAMLPATPGSHTLRVSTWRPMDLGPVAELRRFFIGGSLELEDLSYVRIPGTFKGERLSRFGLRTETTGTVTFRLHCLQQSRAFMESSSLRKRMRSVLDRLEGFSQQSSIHNVLEAFHRAQRRMQEARESLPQDLVSPSETLVT
;
A
#
# COMPACT_ATOMS: atom_id res chain seq x y z
N MET A 1 26.49 -12.57 40.01
CA MET A 1 25.30 -12.57 40.89
C MET A 1 24.29 -11.66 40.23
N ALA A 2 23.35 -12.22 39.46
CA ALA A 2 22.24 -11.44 38.90
C ALA A 2 21.19 -11.31 40.00
N GLU A 3 20.89 -10.08 40.41
CA GLU A 3 19.75 -9.80 41.30
C GLU A 3 18.50 -10.40 40.66
N ALA A 4 17.78 -11.25 41.39
CA ALA A 4 16.56 -11.89 40.92
C ALA A 4 15.43 -10.85 40.88
N VAL A 5 15.45 -9.99 39.87
CA VAL A 5 14.38 -9.03 39.57
C VAL A 5 13.17 -9.82 39.10
N TRP A 6 12.10 -9.82 39.89
CA TRP A 6 10.81 -10.39 39.51
C TRP A 6 10.29 -9.75 38.23
N ASN A 7 9.73 -10.56 37.32
CA ASN A 7 9.11 -9.99 36.13
C ASN A 7 7.73 -9.42 36.49
N THR A 8 7.60 -8.10 36.33
CA THR A 8 6.36 -7.35 36.55
C THR A 8 5.52 -7.19 35.28
N ASP A 9 6.07 -7.55 34.13
CA ASP A 9 5.40 -7.48 32.83
C ASP A 9 4.49 -8.70 32.61
N THR A 10 3.23 -8.56 32.99
CA THR A 10 2.15 -9.53 32.73
C THR A 10 1.44 -9.28 31.39
N GLY A 11 2.08 -8.50 30.50
CA GLY A 11 1.56 -8.12 29.20
C GLY A 11 1.39 -9.29 28.22
N GLU A 12 0.67 -9.01 27.14
CA GLU A 12 0.46 -9.94 26.04
C GLU A 12 1.60 -9.84 25.03
N ALA A 13 2.16 -10.98 24.63
CA ALA A 13 3.15 -11.08 23.57
C ALA A 13 2.54 -11.75 22.33
N VAL A 14 2.90 -11.24 21.15
CA VAL A 14 2.37 -11.71 19.87
C VAL A 14 3.50 -12.30 19.03
N TYR A 15 3.33 -13.56 18.65
CA TYR A 15 4.25 -14.35 17.87
C TYR A 15 3.63 -14.75 16.54
N ARG A 16 4.48 -15.02 15.54
CA ARG A 16 4.05 -15.57 14.26
C ARG A 16 4.90 -16.79 13.94
N SER A 17 4.26 -17.95 13.86
CA SER A 17 4.93 -19.19 13.48
C SER A 17 4.72 -19.46 11.99
N ARG A 18 5.76 -19.97 11.32
CA ARG A 18 5.64 -20.62 10.01
C ARG A 18 5.36 -22.11 10.15
N ASP A 19 5.74 -22.69 11.30
CA ASP A 19 5.52 -24.09 11.61
C ASP A 19 4.07 -24.35 12.06
N PRO A 20 3.57 -25.58 11.82
CA PRO A 20 2.30 -26.03 12.36
C PRO A 20 2.22 -25.83 13.88
N VAL A 21 1.13 -25.23 14.35
CA VAL A 21 0.94 -24.90 15.77
C VAL A 21 0.91 -26.15 16.66
N CYS A 22 0.60 -27.33 16.11
CA CYS A 22 0.66 -28.61 16.83
C CYS A 22 2.07 -28.98 17.33
N ASN A 23 3.12 -28.39 16.74
CA ASN A 23 4.50 -28.61 17.16
C ASN A 23 4.89 -27.74 18.37
N LEU A 24 4.04 -26.80 18.78
CA LEU A 24 4.28 -25.93 19.92
C LEU A 24 4.36 -26.76 21.21
N ARG A 25 5.50 -26.68 21.90
CA ARG A 25 5.73 -27.29 23.21
C ARG A 25 6.17 -26.24 24.21
N LEU A 26 5.50 -26.19 25.36
CA LEU A 26 5.75 -25.23 26.43
C LEU A 26 6.13 -25.96 27.70
N ARG A 27 7.25 -25.57 28.31
CA ARG A 27 7.69 -26.06 29.61
C ARG A 27 7.29 -25.05 30.67
N VAL A 28 6.48 -25.51 31.63
CA VAL A 28 6.02 -24.72 32.76
C VAL A 28 6.61 -25.31 34.02
N HIS A 29 7.25 -24.46 34.81
CA HIS A 29 7.89 -24.81 36.06
C HIS A 29 7.28 -23.96 37.17
N LEU A 30 6.75 -24.60 38.22
CA LEU A 30 6.06 -23.97 39.35
C LEU A 30 6.74 -24.38 40.64
N GLN A 31 7.06 -23.42 41.50
CA GLN A 31 7.77 -23.65 42.76
C GLN A 31 7.16 -22.81 43.89
N ARG A 32 6.96 -23.42 45.06
CA ARG A 32 6.55 -22.72 46.27
C ARG A 32 7.75 -22.10 46.99
N ILE A 33 7.60 -20.89 47.50
CA ILE A 33 8.64 -20.20 48.28
C ILE A 33 8.27 -20.24 49.76
N THR A 34 8.95 -21.10 50.51
CA THR A 34 8.81 -21.21 51.98
C THR A 34 9.65 -20.14 52.69
N ALA A 35 9.30 -19.78 53.93
CA ALA A 35 9.88 -18.67 54.72
C ALA A 35 11.42 -18.68 54.85
N SER A 36 12.06 -19.85 54.73
CA SER A 36 13.52 -20.02 54.67
C SER A 36 14.15 -19.43 53.40
N ASN A 37 13.43 -19.41 52.28
CA ASN A 37 13.88 -18.83 51.00
C ASN A 37 13.49 -17.34 50.84
N PHE A 38 12.61 -16.81 51.70
CA PHE A 38 12.13 -15.43 51.63
C PHE A 38 13.24 -14.38 51.86
N LEU A 39 14.24 -14.70 52.68
CA LEU A 39 15.36 -13.81 53.00
C LEU A 39 16.32 -13.58 51.81
N HIS A 40 16.28 -14.41 50.77
CA HIS A 40 17.14 -14.26 49.60
C HIS A 40 16.56 -13.33 48.52
N TYR A 41 15.29 -12.91 48.64
CA TYR A 41 14.53 -12.24 47.58
C TYR A 41 13.95 -10.87 47.97
N GLN A 42 14.36 -10.27 49.10
CA GLN A 42 13.94 -8.91 49.44
C GLN A 42 14.80 -7.85 48.71
N PRO A 43 14.20 -6.89 47.97
CA PRO A 43 14.92 -5.70 47.54
C PRO A 43 15.11 -4.77 48.75
N ALA A 44 16.30 -4.19 48.89
CA ALA A 44 16.64 -3.28 49.98
C ALA A 44 15.74 -2.02 49.96
N THR A 45 14.70 -2.00 50.78
CA THR A 45 13.97 -0.77 51.11
C THR A 45 14.84 0.09 52.00
N GLN A 46 15.32 1.22 51.47
CA GLN A 46 15.98 2.28 52.22
C GLN A 46 15.02 2.82 53.28
N SER A 47 15.28 2.50 54.55
CA SER A 47 14.84 3.31 55.68
C SER A 47 16.08 3.62 56.52
N GLY A 48 16.24 4.90 56.84
CA GLY A 48 17.46 5.45 57.42
C GLY A 48 17.68 5.03 58.88
N LYS A 49 18.98 4.91 59.21
CA LYS A 49 19.63 5.19 60.52
C LYS A 49 18.83 4.82 61.77
N ASP A 50 19.18 3.70 62.42
CA ASP A 50 20.16 3.67 63.51
C ASP A 50 20.19 2.29 64.21
N ILE A 51 21.42 1.82 64.46
CA ILE A 51 21.85 1.14 65.70
C ILE A 51 21.55 -0.38 65.91
N ILE A 52 22.69 -1.08 66.04
CA ILE A 52 23.03 -2.35 66.74
C ILE A 52 22.93 -3.68 65.96
N ASP A 53 24.15 -4.16 65.68
CA ASP A 53 24.55 -5.52 65.36
C ASP A 53 24.13 -6.49 66.49
N LEU A 54 23.18 -7.38 66.19
CA LEU A 54 22.77 -8.47 67.09
C LEU A 54 22.94 -9.82 66.39
N GLY A 55 24.17 -10.09 65.94
CA GLY A 55 24.61 -11.43 65.57
C GLY A 55 24.74 -12.34 66.79
N THR A 56 23.65 -12.68 67.49
CA THR A 56 23.68 -13.72 68.53
C THR A 56 22.32 -14.33 68.87
N PHE A 57 21.58 -14.89 67.91
CA PHE A 57 20.59 -15.94 68.22
C PHE A 57 20.49 -16.95 67.08
N ARG A 58 21.23 -18.06 67.19
CA ARG A 58 20.87 -19.32 66.52
C ARG A 58 19.71 -19.94 67.30
N PRO A 59 18.51 -20.16 66.73
CA PRO A 59 17.59 -21.12 67.30
C PRO A 59 18.13 -22.52 66.99
N HIS A 60 18.27 -23.35 68.03
CA HIS A 60 18.42 -24.80 67.88
C HIS A 60 17.20 -25.38 67.15
N PRO A 61 17.37 -26.44 66.34
CA PRO A 61 16.26 -27.08 65.65
C PRO A 61 15.40 -27.80 66.69
N THR A 62 14.17 -27.33 66.89
CA THR A 62 13.13 -28.10 67.58
C THR A 62 12.39 -28.93 66.53
N ALA A 63 12.17 -30.19 66.89
CA ALA A 63 11.58 -31.21 66.05
C ALA A 63 10.13 -30.87 65.65
N SER A 64 9.92 -30.52 64.38
CA SER A 64 8.63 -30.72 63.71
C SER A 64 8.90 -31.04 62.23
N GLY A 65 8.48 -32.22 61.81
CA GLY A 65 8.77 -32.88 60.53
C GLY A 65 9.06 -31.98 59.33
N HIS A 66 10.35 -31.89 58.98
CA HIS A 66 10.79 -31.49 57.65
C HIS A 66 10.46 -32.67 56.71
N ARG A 67 9.54 -32.45 55.77
CA ARG A 67 9.36 -33.32 54.58
C ARG A 67 10.18 -32.74 53.42
N PRO A 68 10.69 -33.58 52.51
CA PRO A 68 11.66 -33.16 51.49
C PRO A 68 11.08 -32.16 50.49
N ASP A 69 11.94 -31.26 50.00
CA ASP A 69 11.66 -30.16 49.05
C ASP A 69 11.07 -30.62 47.70
N GLU A 70 11.04 -31.92 47.40
CA GLU A 70 10.52 -32.49 46.14
C GLU A 70 8.99 -32.37 45.99
N ASP A 71 8.25 -32.18 47.09
CA ASP A 71 6.78 -31.99 47.05
C ASP A 71 6.36 -30.52 46.78
N GLU A 72 7.32 -29.60 46.61
CA GLU A 72 7.09 -28.14 46.48
C GLU A 72 7.38 -27.57 45.09
N GLU A 73 7.85 -28.39 44.14
CA GLU A 73 8.22 -28.00 42.78
C GLU A 73 7.59 -28.94 41.75
N GLU A 74 6.95 -28.39 40.72
CA GLU A 74 6.34 -29.15 39.63
C GLU A 74 6.79 -28.61 38.28
N GLU A 75 7.24 -29.51 37.40
CA GLU A 75 7.66 -29.17 36.06
C GLU A 75 6.99 -30.07 35.02
N ILE A 76 6.37 -29.46 34.01
CA ILE A 76 5.64 -30.19 32.97
C ILE A 76 5.82 -29.55 31.59
N VAL A 77 5.86 -30.39 30.55
CA VAL A 77 5.87 -29.97 29.14
C VAL A 77 4.49 -30.21 28.55
N ILE A 78 3.89 -29.17 27.98
CA ILE A 78 2.51 -29.13 27.51
C ILE A 78 2.50 -28.78 26.01
N GLY A 79 1.75 -29.54 25.22
CA GLY A 79 1.45 -29.24 23.82
C GLY A 79 0.24 -28.34 23.61
N TRP A 80 0.13 -27.79 22.40
CA TRP A 80 -1.09 -27.07 21.98
C TRP A 80 -2.33 -27.97 22.03
N GLN A 81 -3.37 -27.51 22.72
CA GLN A 81 -4.64 -28.22 22.99
C GLN A 81 -4.47 -29.58 23.70
N GLU A 82 -3.35 -29.78 24.40
CA GLU A 82 -3.14 -30.96 25.23
C GLU A 82 -3.91 -30.83 26.56
N LYS A 83 -4.72 -31.84 26.89
CA LYS A 83 -5.57 -31.86 28.09
C LYS A 83 -4.84 -32.50 29.27
N LEU A 84 -4.71 -31.76 30.36
CA LEU A 84 -4.26 -32.20 31.67
C LEU A 84 -5.39 -31.95 32.67
N PHE A 85 -5.84 -32.98 33.37
CA PHE A 85 -6.99 -32.90 34.26
C PHE A 85 -6.63 -32.33 35.63
N SER A 86 -7.47 -31.43 36.15
CA SER A 86 -7.36 -30.96 37.54
C SER A 86 -7.88 -32.01 38.53
N GLN A 87 -7.58 -31.84 39.82
CA GLN A 87 -8.17 -32.68 40.88
C GLN A 87 -9.70 -32.58 40.88
N PHE A 88 -10.23 -31.38 40.67
CA PHE A 88 -11.66 -31.13 40.57
C PHE A 88 -12.29 -31.89 39.40
N GLU A 89 -11.67 -31.85 38.21
CA GLU A 89 -12.18 -32.55 37.03
C GLU A 89 -12.14 -34.06 37.18
N MET A 90 -11.10 -34.59 37.85
CA MET A 90 -11.01 -36.01 38.18
C MET A 90 -12.17 -36.45 39.07
N ASP A 91 -12.42 -35.73 40.16
CA ASP A 91 -13.52 -36.06 41.08
C ASP A 91 -14.90 -35.88 40.41
N LEU A 92 -15.02 -34.92 39.49
CA LEU A 92 -16.25 -34.64 38.74
C LEU A 92 -16.57 -35.76 37.75
N TYR A 93 -15.64 -36.11 36.84
CA TYR A 93 -15.89 -37.04 35.75
C TYR A 93 -15.80 -38.52 36.16
N GLN A 94 -15.23 -38.81 37.34
CA GLN A 94 -15.32 -40.13 37.94
C GLN A 94 -16.78 -40.50 38.28
N ASN A 95 -17.63 -39.50 38.55
CA ASN A 95 -19.06 -39.69 38.79
C ASN A 95 -19.86 -39.72 37.47
N GLU A 96 -20.50 -40.85 37.16
CA GLU A 96 -21.24 -41.01 35.89
C GLU A 96 -22.42 -40.06 35.77
N ALA A 97 -23.08 -39.77 36.90
CA ALA A 97 -24.22 -38.88 36.97
C ALA A 97 -23.87 -37.40 36.67
N ALA A 98 -22.59 -37.03 36.76
CA ALA A 98 -22.13 -35.68 36.45
C ALA A 98 -21.82 -35.48 34.96
N CYS A 99 -21.61 -36.56 34.20
CA CYS A 99 -21.39 -36.51 32.76
C CYS A 99 -22.71 -36.23 32.02
N GLN A 100 -22.82 -35.05 31.40
CA GLN A 100 -24.02 -34.66 30.64
C GLN A 100 -23.74 -34.49 29.15
N SER A 101 -22.50 -34.15 28.78
CA SER A 101 -22.09 -33.88 27.41
C SER A 101 -21.28 -35.04 26.80
N PRO A 102 -21.27 -35.21 25.46
CA PRO A 102 -20.40 -36.20 24.80
C PRO A 102 -18.91 -36.01 25.13
N LEU A 103 -18.49 -34.77 25.39
CA LEU A 103 -17.13 -34.44 25.81
C LEU A 103 -16.85 -34.97 27.23
N ASP A 104 -17.83 -34.87 28.13
CA ASP A 104 -17.70 -35.34 29.52
C ASP A 104 -17.51 -36.86 29.56
N TYR A 105 -18.20 -37.59 28.67
CA TYR A 105 -18.02 -39.04 28.52
C TYR A 105 -16.65 -39.38 27.94
N GLN A 106 -16.13 -38.57 27.01
CA GLN A 106 -14.77 -38.74 26.49
C GLN A 106 -13.73 -38.53 27.60
N TYR A 107 -13.85 -37.46 28.39
CA TYR A 107 -12.95 -37.19 29.52
C TYR A 107 -13.03 -38.27 30.60
N ARG A 108 -14.22 -38.81 30.90
CA ARG A 108 -14.36 -39.98 31.77
C ARG A 108 -13.57 -41.19 31.25
N GLN A 109 -13.66 -41.49 29.95
CA GLN A 109 -12.89 -42.60 29.37
C GLN A 109 -11.38 -42.37 29.44
N GLU A 110 -10.92 -41.14 29.22
CA GLU A 110 -9.50 -40.77 29.35
C GLU A 110 -9.01 -40.87 30.80
N ILE A 111 -9.82 -40.45 31.77
CA ILE A 111 -9.54 -40.57 33.20
C ILE A 111 -9.45 -42.05 33.63
N LEU A 112 -10.38 -42.90 33.19
CA LEU A 112 -10.33 -44.34 33.48
C LEU A 112 -9.08 -45.00 32.88
N LYS A 113 -8.64 -44.56 31.69
CA LYS A 113 -7.38 -45.03 31.09
C LYS A 113 -6.18 -44.56 31.90
N LEU A 114 -6.19 -43.32 32.39
CA LEU A 114 -5.14 -42.75 33.24
C LEU A 114 -5.00 -43.53 34.56
N GLU A 115 -6.11 -43.84 35.24
CA GLU A 115 -6.12 -44.68 36.45
C GLU A 115 -5.49 -46.06 36.19
N ASN A 116 -5.82 -46.69 35.05
CA ASN A 116 -5.25 -47.98 34.67
C ASN A 116 -3.74 -47.90 34.32
N SER A 117 -3.25 -46.73 33.90
CA SER A 117 -1.87 -46.53 33.46
C SER A 117 -0.90 -46.02 34.54
N GLY A 118 -1.35 -45.95 35.81
CA GLY A 118 -0.51 -45.52 36.93
C GLY A 118 -0.76 -44.09 37.43
N GLY A 119 -1.90 -43.49 37.07
CA GLY A 119 -2.33 -42.19 37.59
C GLY A 119 -1.93 -40.99 36.73
N ARG A 120 -2.07 -39.80 37.31
CA ARG A 120 -1.77 -38.52 36.65
C ARG A 120 -0.26 -38.25 36.59
N LYS A 121 0.18 -37.67 35.48
CA LYS A 121 1.54 -37.11 35.34
C LYS A 121 1.69 -35.75 36.03
N ASN A 122 0.58 -35.05 36.23
CA ASN A 122 0.50 -33.73 36.83
C ASN A 122 -0.08 -33.79 38.24
N GLN A 123 0.31 -32.84 39.10
CA GLN A 123 -0.19 -32.71 40.46
C GLN A 123 -1.02 -31.44 40.65
N ARG A 124 -0.43 -30.27 40.41
CA ARG A 124 -1.06 -28.95 40.57
C ARG A 124 -1.30 -28.24 39.24
N ILE A 125 -0.46 -28.47 38.23
CA ILE A 125 -0.61 -27.84 36.90
C ILE A 125 -1.63 -28.61 36.07
N PHE A 126 -2.58 -27.93 35.44
CA PHE A 126 -3.58 -28.54 34.57
C PHE A 126 -3.98 -27.60 33.43
N THR A 127 -4.79 -28.06 32.47
CA THR A 127 -5.14 -27.27 31.28
C THR A 127 -6.63 -27.24 31.00
N TYR A 128 -7.11 -26.08 30.54
CA TYR A 128 -8.40 -25.94 29.89
C TYR A 128 -8.19 -25.69 28.39
N THR A 129 -8.77 -26.57 27.59
CA THR A 129 -8.76 -26.53 26.12
C THR A 129 -9.85 -25.61 25.59
N ASP A 130 -9.83 -25.29 24.30
CA ASP A 130 -10.84 -24.44 23.66
C ASP A 130 -12.25 -25.05 23.75
N SER A 131 -12.31 -26.38 23.78
CA SER A 131 -13.51 -27.19 23.98
C SER A 131 -14.08 -27.15 25.40
N ASP A 132 -13.29 -26.74 26.39
CA ASP A 132 -13.71 -26.72 27.79
C ASP A 132 -14.63 -25.54 28.09
N ARG A 133 -15.57 -25.76 29.02
CA ARG A 133 -16.48 -24.72 29.52
C ARG A 133 -15.82 -23.80 30.54
N TYR A 134 -14.57 -23.42 30.30
CA TYR A 134 -13.82 -22.50 31.15
C TYR A 134 -13.70 -21.12 30.51
N THR A 135 -14.15 -20.10 31.23
CA THR A 135 -14.07 -18.70 30.81
C THR A 135 -13.31 -17.93 31.88
N ASN A 136 -12.14 -17.40 31.52
CA ASN A 136 -11.42 -16.47 32.39
C ASN A 136 -12.20 -15.14 32.45
N LEU A 137 -12.95 -14.96 33.54
CA LEU A 137 -13.74 -13.76 33.81
C LEU A 137 -12.85 -12.51 33.98
N GLU A 138 -11.63 -12.64 34.52
CA GLU A 138 -10.70 -11.52 34.71
C GLU A 138 -10.20 -10.95 33.37
N GLU A 139 -10.03 -11.81 32.38
CA GLU A 139 -9.57 -11.41 31.05
C GLU A 139 -10.68 -10.78 30.19
N HIS A 140 -11.93 -11.24 30.37
CA HIS A 140 -13.08 -10.76 29.60
C HIS A 140 -13.78 -9.56 30.25
N CYS A 141 -13.61 -9.37 31.55
CA CYS A 141 -14.08 -8.19 32.28
C CYS A 141 -12.94 -7.16 32.36
N GLN A 142 -12.50 -6.63 31.21
CA GLN A 142 -11.70 -5.42 31.22
C GLN A 142 -12.52 -4.33 31.88
N LYS A 143 -12.10 -3.91 33.08
CA LYS A 143 -12.66 -2.76 33.77
C LYS A 143 -12.54 -1.56 32.84
N MET A 144 -13.67 -0.97 32.46
CA MET A 144 -13.69 0.20 31.57
C MET A 144 -13.22 1.45 32.31
N THR A 145 -13.17 1.38 33.64
CA THR A 145 -12.76 2.45 34.52
C THR A 145 -11.59 2.03 35.41
N THR A 146 -10.86 3.01 35.92
CA THR A 146 -9.79 2.81 36.91
C THR A 146 -10.31 2.50 38.32
N ALA A 147 -11.62 2.39 38.50
CA ALA A 147 -12.23 2.16 39.81
C ALA A 147 -12.02 0.70 40.27
N ALA A 148 -11.45 0.53 41.46
CA ALA A 148 -11.20 -0.79 42.04
C ALA A 148 -12.50 -1.62 42.22
N SER A 149 -13.64 -0.95 42.41
CA SER A 149 -14.96 -1.53 42.69
C SER A 149 -15.85 -1.77 41.46
N GLU A 150 -15.33 -1.65 40.23
CA GLU A 150 -16.14 -1.95 39.04
C GLU A 150 -16.51 -3.44 38.99
N VAL A 151 -17.82 -3.73 39.01
CA VAL A 151 -18.38 -5.08 38.91
C VAL A 151 -18.99 -5.25 37.51
N PRO A 152 -18.63 -6.31 36.76
CA PRO A 152 -19.21 -6.56 35.45
C PRO A 152 -20.72 -6.75 35.55
N SER A 153 -21.46 -6.21 34.57
CA SER A 153 -22.91 -6.41 34.52
C SER A 153 -23.26 -7.83 34.10
N PHE A 154 -24.43 -8.32 34.52
CA PHE A 154 -24.96 -9.63 34.14
C PHE A 154 -24.98 -9.89 32.62
N LEU A 155 -25.22 -8.84 31.81
CA LEU A 155 -25.21 -8.95 30.36
C LEU A 155 -23.79 -9.18 29.81
N VAL A 156 -22.77 -8.56 30.41
CA VAL A 156 -21.36 -8.74 30.02
C VAL A 156 -20.92 -10.18 30.28
N GLU A 157 -21.26 -10.73 31.44
CA GLU A 157 -20.98 -12.14 31.78
C GLU A 157 -21.65 -13.13 30.80
N ARG A 158 -22.90 -12.85 30.41
CA ARG A 158 -23.64 -13.67 29.43
C ARG A 158 -23.04 -13.55 28.03
N MET A 159 -22.65 -12.34 27.62
CA MET A 159 -22.09 -12.08 26.28
C MET A 159 -20.66 -12.62 26.10
N ALA A 160 -19.87 -12.71 27.18
CA ALA A 160 -18.56 -13.35 27.15
C ALA A 160 -18.64 -14.81 26.68
N ASN A 161 -19.71 -15.52 27.07
CA ASN A 161 -19.95 -16.92 26.70
C ASN A 161 -20.57 -17.11 25.30
N VAL A 162 -21.16 -16.07 24.70
CA VAL A 162 -21.83 -16.15 23.38
C VAL A 162 -20.81 -16.25 22.24
N ARG A 163 -19.65 -15.62 22.37
CA ARG A 163 -18.61 -15.60 21.31
C ARG A 163 -18.05 -16.99 20.97
N ARG A 164 -18.15 -17.97 21.87
CA ARG A 164 -17.70 -19.36 21.65
C ARG A 164 -18.74 -20.28 21.01
N ARG A 165 -20.02 -19.91 20.98
CA ARG A 165 -21.11 -20.79 20.48
C ARG A 165 -21.15 -21.00 18.95
N ARG A 166 -20.32 -20.31 18.16
CA ARG A 166 -20.35 -20.37 16.69
C ARG A 166 -19.26 -21.24 16.05
N GLN A 167 -18.43 -21.92 16.83
CA GLN A 167 -17.45 -22.88 16.30
C GLN A 167 -18.09 -24.27 16.27
N ASP A 168 -18.89 -24.51 15.24
CA ASP A 168 -19.40 -25.85 14.93
C ASP A 168 -18.23 -26.77 14.56
N LYS A 169 -18.18 -27.97 15.17
CA LYS A 169 -17.20 -29.01 14.84
C LYS A 169 -17.30 -29.36 13.35
N ARG A 170 -16.45 -28.79 12.50
CA ARG A 170 -16.02 -29.44 11.25
C ARG A 170 -14.68 -30.10 11.52
N GLY A 171 -14.63 -31.40 11.26
CA GLY A 171 -13.45 -32.24 11.47
C GLY A 171 -12.20 -31.64 10.84
N MET A 172 -11.10 -31.78 11.56
CA MET A 172 -9.74 -31.42 11.17
C MET A 172 -9.22 -32.41 10.11
N GLU A 173 -9.85 -32.46 8.94
CA GLU A 173 -9.25 -33.04 7.75
C GLU A 173 -9.47 -32.09 6.58
N GLY A 174 -8.36 -31.64 6.00
CA GLY A 174 -8.33 -30.70 4.89
C GLY A 174 -8.13 -29.27 5.38
N GLY A 175 -6.93 -28.72 5.10
CA GLY A 175 -6.70 -27.29 5.16
C GLY A 175 -7.80 -26.59 4.35
N ILE A 176 -8.70 -25.89 5.05
CA ILE A 176 -9.68 -25.04 4.40
C ILE A 176 -8.86 -23.93 3.74
N LEU A 177 -8.55 -24.12 2.46
CA LEU A 177 -8.24 -23.03 1.55
C LEU A 177 -9.29 -21.97 1.80
N LYS A 178 -8.86 -20.83 2.36
CA LYS A 178 -9.71 -19.64 2.51
C LYS A 178 -10.20 -19.26 1.13
N SER A 179 -11.35 -19.77 0.73
CA SER A 179 -12.09 -19.25 -0.40
C SER A 179 -12.53 -17.86 0.03
N ARG A 180 -11.77 -16.84 -0.40
CA ARG A 180 -12.24 -15.46 -0.41
C ARG A 180 -13.36 -15.38 -1.46
N MET A 181 -14.50 -16.01 -1.18
CA MET A 181 -15.69 -15.90 -2.00
C MET A 181 -16.20 -14.48 -1.83
N VAL A 182 -15.96 -13.66 -2.85
CA VAL A 182 -16.58 -12.35 -2.99
C VAL A 182 -17.99 -12.58 -3.46
N THR A 183 -18.96 -12.42 -2.56
CA THR A 183 -20.37 -12.37 -2.94
C THR A 183 -20.59 -11.04 -3.65
N TRP A 184 -20.77 -11.07 -4.98
CA TRP A 184 -20.91 -9.87 -5.81
C TRP A 184 -22.12 -9.01 -5.39
N GLU A 185 -23.18 -9.65 -4.88
CA GLU A 185 -24.39 -9.01 -4.36
C GLU A 185 -24.75 -9.57 -2.97
N PRO A 186 -24.18 -9.03 -1.88
CA PRO A 186 -24.52 -9.45 -0.52
C PRO A 186 -25.90 -8.91 -0.11
N SER A 187 -26.73 -9.75 0.54
CA SER A 187 -28.02 -9.32 1.09
C SER A 187 -27.85 -8.35 2.28
N GLU A 188 -28.86 -7.52 2.56
CA GLU A 188 -28.82 -6.61 3.73
C GLU A 188 -28.60 -7.34 5.05
N GLU A 189 -29.17 -8.54 5.20
CA GLU A 189 -28.97 -9.40 6.35
C GLU A 189 -27.53 -9.95 6.42
N PHE A 190 -26.92 -10.28 5.28
CA PHE A 190 -25.53 -10.70 5.21
C PHE A 190 -24.59 -9.55 5.61
N VAL A 191 -24.84 -8.34 5.13
CA VAL A 191 -24.07 -7.14 5.52
C VAL A 191 -24.23 -6.84 7.01
N LYS A 192 -25.46 -6.89 7.54
CA LYS A 192 -25.74 -6.69 8.98
C LYS A 192 -25.11 -7.78 9.85
N ASN A 193 -24.99 -9.02 9.37
CA ASN A 193 -24.41 -10.12 10.16
C ASN A 193 -22.89 -10.23 10.05
N ASN A 194 -22.29 -9.81 8.92
CA ASN A 194 -20.85 -9.97 8.63
C ASN A 194 -20.03 -8.67 8.68
N HIS A 195 -20.58 -7.59 9.25
CA HIS A 195 -19.85 -6.32 9.46
C HIS A 195 -18.66 -6.45 10.45
N VAL A 196 -18.62 -7.52 11.24
CA VAL A 196 -17.51 -7.83 12.14
C VAL A 196 -16.70 -8.98 11.55
N ILE A 197 -15.44 -8.69 11.17
CA ILE A 197 -14.48 -9.72 10.79
C ILE A 197 -14.18 -10.54 12.05
N ASN A 198 -14.87 -11.67 12.20
CA ASN A 198 -14.59 -12.61 13.27
C ASN A 198 -13.52 -13.59 12.80
N THR A 199 -12.26 -13.32 13.13
CA THR A 199 -11.20 -14.30 12.91
C THR A 199 -11.43 -15.46 13.89
N PRO A 200 -11.61 -16.70 13.41
CA PRO A 200 -11.75 -17.83 14.33
C PRO A 200 -10.45 -17.95 15.13
N LEU A 201 -10.60 -17.85 16.44
CA LEU A 201 -9.54 -17.88 17.45
C LEU A 201 -9.78 -19.11 18.31
N GLN A 202 -8.74 -19.92 18.51
CA GLN A 202 -8.74 -21.00 19.50
C GLN A 202 -7.96 -20.55 20.73
N THR A 203 -8.46 -20.85 21.92
CA THR A 203 -7.82 -20.47 23.19
C THR A 203 -7.48 -21.70 24.02
N MET A 204 -6.35 -21.67 24.71
CA MET A 204 -5.93 -22.67 25.69
C MET A 204 -5.44 -21.96 26.94
N TYR A 205 -5.83 -22.46 28.11
CA TYR A 205 -5.40 -21.95 29.40
C TYR A 205 -4.55 -23.01 30.10
N ILE A 206 -3.39 -22.60 30.60
CA ILE A 206 -2.56 -23.38 31.52
C ILE A 206 -2.82 -22.81 32.92
N MET A 207 -3.26 -23.68 33.82
CA MET A 207 -3.73 -23.37 35.16
C MET A 207 -2.85 -24.05 36.21
N ALA A 208 -2.88 -23.54 37.43
CA ALA A 208 -2.34 -24.23 38.60
C ALA A 208 -3.28 -24.13 39.81
N ASP A 209 -3.36 -25.21 40.58
CA ASP A 209 -4.03 -25.25 41.86
C ASP A 209 -3.04 -24.93 42.99
N LEU A 210 -3.18 -23.71 43.55
CA LEU A 210 -2.35 -23.21 44.64
C LEU A 210 -2.94 -23.54 46.02
N GLY A 211 -3.84 -24.53 46.12
CA GLY A 211 -4.45 -24.94 47.37
C GLY A 211 -3.44 -25.54 48.36
N PRO A 212 -3.66 -25.38 49.68
CA PRO A 212 -2.81 -26.01 50.69
C PRO A 212 -2.91 -27.53 50.61
N TYR A 213 -1.87 -28.24 51.09
CA TYR A 213 -1.81 -29.70 51.01
C TYR A 213 -3.08 -30.38 51.56
N GLY A 214 -3.64 -31.29 50.75
CA GLY A 214 -4.87 -32.02 51.07
C GLY A 214 -6.17 -31.28 50.74
N LYS A 215 -6.11 -30.05 50.23
CA LYS A 215 -7.26 -29.28 49.73
C LYS A 215 -7.10 -28.89 48.24
N LEU A 216 -6.71 -29.86 47.42
CA LEU A 216 -6.70 -29.69 45.96
C LEU A 216 -8.12 -29.91 45.41
N GLY A 217 -8.49 -29.18 44.35
CA GLY A 217 -9.77 -29.29 43.67
C GLY A 217 -10.82 -28.25 44.07
N TYR A 218 -10.46 -27.24 44.87
CA TYR A 218 -11.33 -26.10 45.12
C TYR A 218 -11.07 -25.00 44.09
N LYS A 219 -12.12 -24.60 43.37
CA LYS A 219 -12.07 -23.53 42.35
C LYS A 219 -11.49 -22.20 42.84
N THR A 220 -11.55 -21.93 44.14
CA THR A 220 -11.01 -20.71 44.75
C THR A 220 -9.49 -20.63 44.73
N TYR A 221 -8.80 -21.75 44.52
CA TYR A 221 -7.34 -21.82 44.47
C TYR A 221 -6.79 -22.04 43.05
N GLU A 222 -7.68 -22.07 42.04
CA GLU A 222 -7.27 -22.17 40.63
C GLU A 222 -6.77 -20.81 40.13
N HIS A 223 -5.52 -20.76 39.69
CA HIS A 223 -4.90 -19.58 39.12
C HIS A 223 -4.44 -19.82 37.68
N VAL A 224 -4.64 -18.82 36.81
CA VAL A 224 -4.18 -18.86 35.41
C VAL A 224 -2.69 -18.57 35.38
N LEU A 225 -1.88 -19.52 34.91
CA LEU A 225 -0.45 -19.33 34.68
C LEU A 225 -0.14 -18.75 33.30
N CYS A 226 -0.83 -19.26 32.26
CA CYS A 226 -0.62 -18.82 30.88
C CYS A 226 -1.90 -18.95 30.05
N THR A 227 -2.15 -17.97 29.19
CA THR A 227 -3.20 -17.97 28.17
C THR A 227 -2.56 -17.97 26.79
N LEU A 228 -2.95 -18.92 25.96
CA LEU A 228 -2.49 -19.08 24.59
C LEU A 228 -3.69 -18.91 23.65
N LYS A 229 -3.55 -18.01 22.69
CA LYS A 229 -4.58 -17.65 21.72
C LYS A 229 -4.00 -17.79 20.33
N VAL A 230 -4.63 -18.60 19.47
CA VAL A 230 -4.12 -18.88 18.12
C VAL A 230 -5.18 -18.53 17.08
N ASP A 231 -4.82 -17.63 16.18
CA ASP A 231 -5.64 -17.23 15.05
C ASP A 231 -5.48 -18.20 13.86
N SER A 232 -6.51 -18.31 13.02
CA SER A 232 -6.42 -18.97 11.71
C SER A 232 -5.34 -18.45 10.75
N ASN A 233 -4.70 -17.33 11.07
CA ASN A 233 -3.61 -16.74 10.29
C ASN A 233 -2.21 -17.15 10.79
N GLY A 234 -2.12 -18.04 11.79
CA GLY A 234 -0.85 -18.46 12.39
C GLY A 234 -0.23 -17.44 13.35
N VAL A 235 -1.05 -16.50 13.86
CA VAL A 235 -0.65 -15.57 14.90
C VAL A 235 -0.94 -16.22 16.25
N ILE A 236 0.06 -16.23 17.13
CA ILE A 236 0.01 -16.86 18.45
C ILE A 236 0.19 -15.76 19.49
N THR A 237 -0.83 -15.49 20.30
CA THR A 237 -0.78 -14.56 21.42
C THR A 237 -0.59 -15.34 22.71
N VAL A 238 0.40 -14.95 23.51
CA VAL A 238 0.81 -15.61 24.75
C VAL A 238 0.74 -14.61 25.90
N LYS A 239 0.11 -14.98 27.01
CA LYS A 239 -0.07 -14.12 28.19
C LYS A 239 0.13 -14.89 29.50
N PRO A 240 1.12 -14.57 30.34
CA PRO A 240 2.18 -13.58 30.11
C PRO A 240 3.23 -14.10 29.11
N ASP A 241 4.13 -13.23 28.69
CA ASP A 241 5.21 -13.55 27.74
C ASP A 241 6.15 -14.68 28.23
N PHE A 242 6.90 -15.31 27.33
CA PHE A 242 7.88 -16.33 27.71
C PHE A 242 8.97 -15.76 28.62
N THR A 243 9.32 -16.50 29.67
CA THR A 243 10.25 -16.05 30.72
C THR A 243 11.64 -15.80 30.15
N GLY A 244 12.13 -16.57 29.17
CA GLY A 244 13.34 -16.24 28.38
C GLY A 244 14.52 -15.66 29.20
N LEU A 245 14.93 -14.43 28.88
CA LEU A 245 15.92 -13.63 29.62
C LEU A 245 15.32 -12.77 30.75
N LYS A 246 13.99 -12.72 30.86
CA LYS A 246 13.25 -12.02 31.90
C LYS A 246 13.25 -12.85 33.19
N GLY A 247 13.10 -12.19 34.34
CA GLY A 247 13.00 -12.87 35.63
C GLY A 247 11.74 -13.75 35.75
N PRO A 248 11.66 -14.61 36.77
CA PRO A 248 10.49 -15.46 36.98
C PRO A 248 9.25 -14.64 37.38
N TYR A 249 8.07 -15.20 37.13
CA TYR A 249 6.80 -14.60 37.55
C TYR A 249 6.44 -14.97 39.00
N ARG A 250 5.72 -14.08 39.68
CA ARG A 250 5.32 -14.18 41.08
C ARG A 250 3.81 -14.22 41.21
N ILE A 251 3.30 -15.13 42.04
CA ILE A 251 1.89 -15.19 42.44
C ILE A 251 1.80 -15.09 43.97
N GLU A 252 0.95 -14.19 44.44
CA GLU A 252 0.63 -14.02 45.87
C GLU A 252 -0.78 -14.52 46.14
N THR A 253 -0.92 -15.42 47.11
CA THR A 253 -2.22 -15.93 47.54
C THR A 253 -2.79 -15.06 48.67
N ASN A 254 -4.06 -14.64 48.53
CA ASN A 254 -4.75 -13.80 49.51
C ASN A 254 -5.41 -14.64 50.63
N GLY A 255 -4.61 -15.35 51.42
CA GLY A 255 -5.06 -16.15 52.57
C GLY A 255 -4.51 -15.65 53.93
N GLU A 256 -4.92 -16.30 55.04
CA GLU A 256 -4.41 -16.03 56.40
C GLU A 256 -2.89 -16.23 56.53
N LYS A 257 -2.29 -16.98 55.60
CA LYS A 257 -0.85 -17.07 55.37
C LYS A 257 -0.59 -16.64 53.93
N GLN A 258 0.20 -15.58 53.72
CA GLN A 258 0.67 -15.20 52.39
C GLN A 258 1.65 -16.27 51.89
N GLU A 259 1.18 -17.18 51.04
CA GLU A 259 2.05 -18.12 50.35
C GLU A 259 2.49 -17.51 49.01
N LEU A 260 3.80 -17.56 48.77
CA LEU A 260 4.42 -17.00 47.58
C LEU A 260 4.81 -18.12 46.61
N TRP A 261 4.37 -17.98 45.36
CA TRP A 261 4.66 -18.94 44.29
C TRP A 261 5.47 -18.28 43.18
N LYS A 262 6.40 -19.05 42.63
CA LYS A 262 7.27 -18.67 41.53
C LYS A 262 7.01 -19.58 40.35
N TYR A 263 6.84 -19.02 39.15
CA TYR A 263 6.72 -19.84 37.95
C TYR A 263 7.49 -19.28 36.75
N THR A 264 7.89 -20.17 35.84
CA THR A 264 8.52 -19.83 34.56
C THR A 264 7.87 -20.57 33.40
N ILE A 265 7.85 -19.92 32.22
CA ILE A 265 7.28 -20.47 30.99
C ILE A 265 8.36 -20.37 29.89
N HIS A 266 8.74 -21.51 29.33
CA HIS A 266 9.72 -21.59 28.26
C HIS A 266 9.15 -22.29 27.03
N ASN A 267 9.46 -21.77 25.84
CA ASN A 267 9.20 -22.47 24.58
C ASN A 267 10.29 -23.53 24.37
N VAL A 268 9.90 -24.80 24.26
CA VAL A 268 10.79 -25.97 24.06
C VAL A 268 10.41 -26.72 22.80
N SER A 269 9.81 -26.03 21.83
CA SER A 269 9.48 -26.59 20.52
C SER A 269 10.75 -27.01 19.78
N SER A 270 10.70 -28.13 19.07
CA SER A 270 11.80 -28.59 18.22
C SER A 270 12.04 -27.60 17.09
N LEU A 271 13.25 -27.06 16.99
CA LEU A 271 13.64 -26.20 15.89
C LEU A 271 13.80 -27.03 14.61
N ALA A 272 13.35 -26.47 13.48
CA ALA A 272 13.59 -27.05 12.16
C ALA A 272 15.08 -27.24 11.91
N GLN A 273 15.45 -28.38 11.33
CA GLN A 273 16.84 -28.60 10.91
C GLN A 273 17.16 -27.72 9.69
N PRO A 274 18.40 -27.27 9.52
CA PRO A 274 18.77 -26.42 8.38
C PRO A 274 18.48 -27.08 7.02
N GLU A 275 18.58 -28.42 6.93
CA GLU A 275 18.22 -29.17 5.73
C GLU A 275 16.72 -29.08 5.39
N GLU A 276 15.85 -29.03 6.40
CA GLU A 276 14.41 -28.93 6.23
C GLU A 276 14.04 -27.52 5.76
N GLU A 277 14.67 -26.50 6.35
CA GLU A 277 14.48 -25.10 5.94
C GLU A 277 14.89 -24.90 4.47
N GLU A 278 16.02 -25.46 4.03
CA GLU A 278 16.44 -25.41 2.63
C GLU A 278 15.49 -26.16 1.68
N ARG A 279 14.87 -27.26 2.13
CA ARG A 279 13.85 -27.97 1.34
C ARG A 279 12.60 -27.11 1.20
N GLU A 280 12.14 -26.47 2.28
CA GLU A 280 11.00 -25.56 2.23
C GLU A 280 11.24 -24.37 1.30
N GLN A 281 12.41 -23.73 1.40
CA GLN A 281 12.76 -22.61 0.53
C GLN A 281 12.77 -23.02 -0.96
N ARG A 282 13.24 -24.24 -1.27
CA ARG A 282 13.17 -24.79 -2.63
C ARG A 282 11.74 -25.00 -3.09
N VAL A 283 10.86 -25.56 -2.25
CA VAL A 283 9.43 -25.74 -2.56
C VAL A 283 8.75 -24.40 -2.80
N PHE A 284 9.01 -23.39 -1.96
CA PHE A 284 8.46 -22.05 -2.18
C PHE A 284 8.94 -21.46 -3.50
N LYS A 285 10.24 -21.57 -3.81
CA LYS A 285 10.79 -21.09 -5.08
C LYS A 285 10.13 -21.76 -6.29
N ASP A 286 9.91 -23.08 -6.23
CA ASP A 286 9.19 -23.83 -7.28
C ASP A 286 7.73 -23.37 -7.40
N LEU A 287 7.01 -23.21 -6.28
CA LEU A 287 5.64 -22.69 -6.28
C LEU A 287 5.54 -21.28 -6.89
N TYR A 288 6.44 -20.37 -6.51
CA TYR A 288 6.49 -19.03 -7.10
C TYR A 288 6.87 -19.08 -8.58
N GLY A 289 7.76 -19.99 -8.97
CA GLY A 289 8.12 -20.26 -10.36
C GLY A 289 6.89 -20.68 -11.18
N ARG A 290 6.17 -21.71 -10.72
CA ARG A 290 4.92 -22.16 -11.36
C ARG A 290 3.84 -21.09 -11.39
N HIS A 291 3.74 -20.27 -10.34
CA HIS A 291 2.79 -19.16 -10.33
C HIS A 291 3.17 -18.09 -11.36
N LYS A 292 4.46 -17.78 -11.51
CA LYS A 292 4.96 -16.89 -12.55
C LYS A 292 4.66 -17.46 -13.94
N GLU A 293 4.89 -18.75 -14.15
CA GLU A 293 4.57 -19.44 -15.40
C GLU A 293 3.07 -19.40 -15.71
N TYR A 294 2.22 -19.67 -14.72
CA TYR A 294 0.77 -19.54 -14.83
C TYR A 294 0.35 -18.10 -15.18
N LEU A 295 0.92 -17.09 -14.53
CA LEU A 295 0.64 -15.70 -14.89
C LEU A 295 1.12 -15.39 -16.31
N SER A 296 2.28 -15.91 -16.72
CA SER A 296 2.79 -15.74 -18.08
C SER A 296 1.95 -16.46 -19.13
N SER A 297 1.27 -17.56 -18.79
CA SER A 297 0.36 -18.24 -19.72
C SER A 297 -1.00 -17.54 -19.85
N LEU A 298 -1.40 -16.75 -18.86
CA LEU A 298 -2.57 -15.88 -18.93
C LEU A 298 -2.32 -14.63 -19.78
N VAL A 299 -1.09 -14.14 -19.84
CA VAL A 299 -0.71 -13.00 -20.67
C VAL A 299 -0.45 -13.49 -22.09
N GLY A 300 -1.31 -13.12 -23.05
CA GLY A 300 -1.15 -13.50 -24.45
C GLY A 300 0.15 -12.96 -25.08
N THR A 301 0.57 -13.57 -26.19
CA THR A 301 1.74 -13.12 -26.99
C THR A 301 1.48 -11.84 -27.79
N ASP A 302 0.25 -11.32 -27.75
CA ASP A 302 -0.20 -10.19 -28.56
C ASP A 302 0.38 -8.84 -28.10
N PHE A 303 0.92 -8.78 -26.87
CA PHE A 303 1.56 -7.58 -26.37
C PHE A 303 3.03 -7.51 -26.81
N GLU A 304 3.27 -6.78 -27.89
CA GLU A 304 4.61 -6.57 -28.43
C GLU A 304 5.45 -5.68 -27.50
N MET A 305 6.57 -6.21 -27.03
CA MET A 305 7.54 -5.48 -26.22
C MET A 305 8.60 -4.79 -27.08
N THR A 306 8.75 -3.48 -26.92
CA THR A 306 9.78 -2.68 -27.61
C THR A 306 11.20 -3.22 -27.39
N ALA A 307 12.13 -3.01 -28.32
CA ALA A 307 13.54 -3.36 -28.11
C ALA A 307 14.14 -2.62 -26.89
N PRO A 308 15.16 -3.20 -26.20
CA PRO A 308 15.91 -2.51 -25.16
C PRO A 308 16.52 -1.20 -25.68
N GLY A 309 16.40 -0.11 -24.93
CA GLY A 309 16.91 1.22 -25.35
C GLY A 309 16.03 1.98 -26.34
N ALA A 310 14.96 1.37 -26.87
CA ALA A 310 13.99 2.04 -27.73
C ALA A 310 12.87 2.70 -26.91
N LEU A 311 12.34 3.81 -27.42
CA LEU A 311 11.11 4.45 -26.98
C LEU A 311 10.10 4.40 -28.13
N ARG A 312 8.98 3.70 -27.93
CA ARG A 312 7.84 3.69 -28.85
C ARG A 312 6.85 4.76 -28.41
N LEU A 313 6.63 5.74 -29.27
CA LEU A 313 5.66 6.82 -29.11
C LEU A 313 4.42 6.47 -29.94
N PHE A 314 3.30 6.35 -29.25
CA PHE A 314 1.98 6.21 -29.85
C PHE A 314 1.20 7.50 -29.61
N VAL A 315 0.69 8.11 -30.67
CA VAL A 315 -0.14 9.31 -30.58
C VAL A 315 -1.47 9.04 -31.27
N ASN A 316 -2.54 8.97 -30.48
CA ASN A 316 -3.90 8.93 -30.99
C ASN A 316 -4.42 10.37 -31.01
N GLY A 317 -4.54 10.94 -32.20
CA GLY A 317 -4.96 12.31 -32.41
C GLY A 317 -6.38 12.44 -32.95
N GLU A 318 -7.00 13.58 -32.69
CA GLU A 318 -8.26 14.02 -33.27
C GLU A 318 -8.09 15.47 -33.75
N VAL A 319 -8.40 15.73 -35.01
CA VAL A 319 -8.60 17.10 -35.51
C VAL A 319 -10.00 17.52 -35.08
N VAL A 320 -10.10 18.34 -34.04
CA VAL A 320 -11.39 18.65 -33.40
C VAL A 320 -12.13 19.72 -34.20
N SER A 321 -11.51 20.88 -34.38
CA SER A 321 -12.17 22.02 -35.01
C SER A 321 -11.19 23.05 -35.58
N ALA A 322 -11.68 23.84 -36.53
CA ALA A 322 -11.04 25.03 -37.07
C ALA A 322 -11.97 26.23 -36.85
N GLN A 323 -11.44 27.35 -36.36
CA GLN A 323 -12.24 28.55 -36.08
C GLN A 323 -11.54 29.84 -36.50
N GLY A 324 -12.32 30.85 -36.86
CA GLY A 324 -11.82 32.19 -37.19
C GLY A 324 -11.26 32.33 -38.61
N TYR A 325 -11.79 31.55 -39.57
CA TYR A 325 -11.43 31.64 -40.98
C TYR A 325 -12.45 32.48 -41.75
N GLU A 326 -11.98 33.09 -42.85
CA GLU A 326 -12.77 34.01 -43.69
C GLU A 326 -13.86 33.29 -44.48
N TYR A 327 -13.52 32.13 -45.05
CA TYR A 327 -14.38 31.32 -45.91
C TYR A 327 -14.95 30.09 -45.20
N ASP A 328 -16.03 29.58 -45.76
CA ASP A 328 -16.74 28.39 -45.30
C ASP A 328 -16.22 27.10 -46.00
N ASN A 329 -16.72 25.93 -45.60
CA ASN A 329 -16.35 24.62 -46.16
C ASN A 329 -14.85 24.36 -46.04
N LEU A 330 -14.38 24.31 -44.81
CA LEU A 330 -12.99 24.12 -44.49
C LEU A 330 -12.64 22.63 -44.54
N TYR A 331 -11.40 22.32 -44.86
CA TYR A 331 -10.78 21.03 -44.58
C TYR A 331 -9.31 21.27 -44.21
N VAL A 332 -8.79 20.40 -43.36
CA VAL A 332 -7.42 20.44 -42.87
C VAL A 332 -6.63 19.29 -43.48
N HIS A 333 -5.51 19.63 -44.11
CA HIS A 333 -4.44 18.71 -44.43
C HIS A 333 -3.39 18.81 -43.32
N PHE A 334 -2.98 17.69 -42.74
CA PHE A 334 -1.94 17.67 -41.71
C PHE A 334 -0.91 16.61 -42.04
N PHE A 335 0.32 16.85 -41.62
CA PHE A 335 1.37 15.84 -41.68
C PHE A 335 2.31 15.97 -40.48
N VAL A 336 2.91 14.86 -40.10
CA VAL A 336 3.87 14.77 -39.01
C VAL A 336 5.24 14.52 -39.61
N GLU A 337 6.14 15.48 -39.41
CA GLU A 337 7.54 15.33 -39.77
C GLU A 337 8.28 14.66 -38.61
N LEU A 338 8.88 13.50 -38.89
CA LEU A 338 9.77 12.82 -37.96
C LEU A 338 11.21 13.30 -38.23
N PRO A 339 11.97 13.68 -37.18
CA PRO A 339 13.37 14.05 -37.35
C PRO A 339 14.18 12.92 -37.99
N THR A 340 15.10 13.25 -38.88
CA THR A 340 15.87 12.23 -39.64
C THR A 340 16.84 11.44 -38.76
N THR A 341 17.15 11.94 -37.58
CA THR A 341 18.11 11.33 -36.64
C THR A 341 17.33 10.53 -35.60
N ASN A 342 17.64 9.23 -35.48
CA ASN A 342 17.16 8.33 -34.41
C ASN A 342 15.65 8.05 -34.36
N TRP A 343 14.83 8.63 -35.23
CA TRP A 343 13.42 8.30 -35.36
C TRP A 343 13.15 7.42 -36.58
N SER A 344 12.23 6.48 -36.40
CA SER A 344 11.70 5.62 -37.45
C SER A 344 10.20 5.46 -37.26
N SER A 345 9.49 5.12 -38.33
CA SER A 345 8.08 4.72 -38.26
C SER A 345 7.88 3.41 -39.01
N PRO A 346 6.86 2.61 -38.64
CA PRO A 346 6.52 1.42 -39.40
C PRO A 346 6.17 1.77 -40.86
N ALA A 347 6.52 0.90 -41.81
CA ALA A 347 6.33 1.19 -43.25
C ALA A 347 4.86 1.42 -43.68
N PHE A 348 3.91 0.94 -42.89
CA PHE A 348 2.46 1.12 -43.12
C PHE A 348 1.89 2.38 -42.46
N GLN A 349 2.68 3.07 -41.64
CA GLN A 349 2.22 4.22 -40.87
C GLN A 349 2.02 5.42 -41.79
N GLN A 350 0.79 5.93 -41.86
CA GLN A 350 0.50 7.17 -42.57
C GLN A 350 0.87 8.36 -41.67
N LEU A 351 1.85 9.15 -42.10
CA LEU A 351 2.29 10.35 -41.38
C LEU A 351 1.52 11.61 -41.80
N SER A 352 0.69 11.53 -42.84
CA SER A 352 -0.16 12.61 -43.32
C SER A 352 -1.62 12.20 -43.38
N GLY A 353 -2.53 13.16 -43.30
CA GLY A 353 -3.95 12.93 -43.36
C GLY A 353 -4.71 14.15 -43.87
N VAL A 354 -5.84 13.90 -44.53
CA VAL A 354 -6.75 14.94 -45.01
C VAL A 354 -8.11 14.69 -44.38
N THR A 355 -8.63 15.71 -43.71
CA THR A 355 -9.97 15.67 -43.12
C THR A 355 -11.05 15.87 -44.17
N GLN A 356 -12.30 15.55 -43.82
CA GLN A 356 -13.46 15.87 -44.64
C GLN A 356 -13.74 17.38 -44.68
N THR A 357 -14.35 17.83 -45.77
CA THR A 357 -14.84 19.20 -45.88
C THR A 357 -16.03 19.42 -44.95
N CYS A 358 -15.94 20.44 -44.11
CA CYS A 358 -16.95 20.75 -43.11
C CYS A 358 -17.40 22.20 -43.20
N ALA A 359 -18.72 22.40 -43.22
CA ALA A 359 -19.33 23.72 -43.13
C ALA A 359 -19.21 24.28 -41.70
N THR A 360 -18.98 25.57 -41.62
CA THR A 360 -18.82 26.33 -40.38
C THR A 360 -20.19 26.61 -39.77
N LYS A 361 -20.25 26.45 -38.45
CA LYS A 361 -21.40 26.82 -37.63
C LYS A 361 -21.05 28.04 -36.79
N SER A 362 -21.97 29.00 -36.69
CA SER A 362 -21.82 30.15 -35.81
C SER A 362 -22.02 29.73 -34.34
N LEU A 363 -20.97 29.80 -33.53
CA LEU A 363 -21.01 29.63 -32.09
C LEU A 363 -20.72 30.98 -31.43
N GLY A 364 -21.78 31.72 -31.08
CA GLY A 364 -21.64 33.11 -30.62
C GLY A 364 -21.18 34.02 -31.76
N LEU A 365 -20.06 34.72 -31.57
CA LEU A 365 -19.43 35.56 -32.61
C LEU A 365 -18.49 34.79 -33.54
N ASP A 366 -18.11 33.55 -33.18
CA ASP A 366 -17.10 32.78 -33.89
C ASP A 366 -17.73 31.80 -34.89
N LYS A 367 -17.14 31.68 -36.07
CA LYS A 367 -17.44 30.62 -37.04
C LYS A 367 -16.51 29.43 -36.81
N VAL A 368 -17.08 28.25 -36.54
CA VAL A 368 -16.34 27.04 -36.17
C VAL A 368 -16.75 25.87 -37.07
N ALA A 369 -15.77 25.22 -37.71
CA ALA A 369 -15.94 23.94 -38.40
C ALA A 369 -15.49 22.80 -37.47
N TYR A 370 -16.32 21.77 -37.31
CA TYR A 370 -16.00 20.59 -36.49
C TYR A 370 -15.71 19.38 -37.37
N PHE A 371 -14.50 18.84 -37.30
CA PHE A 371 -14.11 17.69 -38.11
C PHE A 371 -14.28 16.38 -37.36
N SER A 372 -13.87 16.32 -36.09
CA SER A 372 -13.80 15.07 -35.33
C SER A 372 -13.12 13.94 -36.10
N TYR A 373 -12.02 14.27 -36.78
CA TYR A 373 -11.28 13.33 -37.61
C TYR A 373 -10.18 12.64 -36.79
N PRO A 374 -10.29 11.32 -36.51
CA PRO A 374 -9.30 10.58 -35.76
C PRO A 374 -8.12 10.18 -36.65
N PHE A 375 -6.91 10.17 -36.08
CA PHE A 375 -5.73 9.61 -36.69
C PHE A 375 -4.83 8.97 -35.63
N THR A 376 -4.04 7.99 -36.06
CA THR A 376 -3.11 7.29 -35.18
C THR A 376 -1.72 7.41 -35.77
N LEU A 377 -0.75 7.73 -34.93
CA LEU A 377 0.66 7.82 -35.27
C LEU A 377 1.46 6.89 -34.37
N GLU A 378 2.29 6.07 -34.98
CA GLU A 378 3.30 5.27 -34.30
C GLU A 378 4.71 5.69 -34.77
N ALA A 379 5.58 5.98 -33.81
CA ALA A 379 6.98 6.29 -34.07
C ALA A 379 7.89 5.60 -33.05
N LEU A 380 9.08 5.22 -33.50
CA LEU A 380 10.10 4.52 -32.71
C LEU A 380 11.35 5.41 -32.66
N PHE A 381 11.78 5.73 -31.44
CA PHE A 381 13.01 6.44 -31.17
C PHE A 381 14.06 5.47 -30.62
N LEU A 382 15.22 5.41 -31.28
CA LEU A 382 16.37 4.59 -30.87
C LEU A 382 17.46 5.50 -30.32
N HIS A 383 17.78 5.36 -29.03
CA HIS A 383 18.84 6.15 -28.42
C HIS A 383 20.19 5.43 -28.58
N GLU A 384 20.96 5.76 -29.63
CA GLU A 384 22.21 5.07 -29.94
C GLU A 384 23.52 5.76 -29.48
N ASP A 385 23.52 7.02 -29.01
CA ASP A 385 24.79 7.71 -28.68
C ASP A 385 24.82 8.49 -27.34
N GLU A 386 25.93 8.30 -26.61
CA GLU A 386 26.34 9.04 -25.39
C GLU A 386 27.08 10.37 -25.69
N SER A 387 27.33 10.69 -26.96
CA SER A 387 28.40 11.64 -27.36
C SER A 387 27.94 13.02 -27.82
N ALA A 388 26.63 13.29 -27.93
CA ALA A 388 26.15 14.60 -28.34
C ALA A 388 25.40 15.30 -27.20
N ASP A 389 25.96 16.40 -26.72
CA ASP A 389 25.26 17.41 -25.90
C ASP A 389 24.04 18.04 -26.61
N ALA A 390 23.80 17.66 -27.88
CA ALA A 390 22.66 18.09 -28.68
C ALA A 390 21.35 17.51 -28.15
N LEU A 391 20.36 18.41 -28.01
CA LEU A 391 19.00 18.05 -27.61
C LEU A 391 18.35 17.24 -28.75
N PRO A 392 17.68 16.11 -28.45
CA PRO A 392 17.03 15.33 -29.49
C PRO A 392 15.90 16.16 -30.12
N GLU A 393 15.87 16.20 -31.44
CA GLU A 393 14.76 16.78 -32.19
C GLU A 393 13.49 15.94 -31.96
N TRP A 394 12.34 16.60 -31.84
CA TRP A 394 11.06 15.98 -31.53
C TRP A 394 10.08 16.13 -32.71
N PRO A 395 9.20 15.13 -32.96
CA PRO A 395 8.23 15.19 -34.06
C PRO A 395 7.37 16.45 -34.05
N VAL A 396 7.14 16.98 -35.25
CA VAL A 396 6.39 18.23 -35.47
C VAL A 396 5.16 17.93 -36.31
N LEU A 397 4.00 18.38 -35.85
CA LEU A 397 2.75 18.38 -36.58
C LEU A 397 2.63 19.68 -37.36
N TYR A 398 2.52 19.57 -38.67
CA TYR A 398 2.17 20.66 -39.56
C TYR A 398 0.73 20.52 -40.00
N CYS A 399 0.08 21.66 -40.22
CA CYS A 399 -1.27 21.71 -40.73
C CYS A 399 -1.41 22.84 -41.74
N GLU A 400 -2.22 22.56 -42.75
CA GLU A 400 -2.65 23.45 -43.80
C GLU A 400 -4.16 23.43 -43.80
N VAL A 401 -4.76 24.60 -43.62
CA VAL A 401 -6.21 24.77 -43.66
C VAL A 401 -6.58 25.31 -45.02
N LEU A 402 -7.48 24.60 -45.69
CA LEU A 402 -7.96 24.94 -47.01
C LEU A 402 -9.48 25.16 -46.97
N SER A 403 -9.97 26.01 -47.84
CA SER A 403 -11.40 26.19 -48.07
C SER A 403 -11.78 25.74 -49.48
N LEU A 404 -12.99 25.19 -49.61
CA LEU A 404 -13.55 24.74 -50.89
C LEU A 404 -14.87 25.44 -51.16
N ASP A 405 -14.90 26.29 -52.18
CA ASP A 405 -16.13 26.98 -52.57
C ASP A 405 -17.03 26.14 -53.50
N PHE A 406 -18.28 26.55 -53.67
CA PHE A 406 -19.25 26.02 -54.63
C PHE A 406 -18.72 25.91 -56.08
N TRP A 407 -17.84 26.81 -56.54
CA TRP A 407 -17.14 26.70 -57.83
C TRP A 407 -15.96 25.72 -57.83
N GLN A 408 -15.80 24.90 -56.79
CA GLN A 408 -14.72 23.91 -56.63
C GLN A 408 -13.31 24.53 -56.67
N ARG A 409 -13.20 25.80 -56.25
CA ARG A 409 -11.91 26.48 -56.11
C ARG A 409 -11.34 26.16 -54.73
N TYR A 410 -10.12 25.65 -54.71
CA TYR A 410 -9.35 25.46 -53.49
C TYR A 410 -8.59 26.75 -53.15
N ARG A 411 -8.47 27.04 -51.85
CA ARG A 411 -7.78 28.23 -51.34
C ARG A 411 -7.02 27.86 -50.10
N VAL A 412 -5.81 28.37 -49.95
CA VAL A 412 -5.09 28.23 -48.68
C VAL A 412 -5.55 29.32 -47.72
N GLU A 413 -6.12 28.90 -46.59
CA GLU A 413 -6.57 29.77 -45.51
C GLU A 413 -5.50 29.97 -44.44
N GLY A 414 -4.59 29.02 -44.26
CA GLY A 414 -3.42 29.23 -43.43
C GLY A 414 -2.62 27.98 -43.14
N TYR A 415 -1.37 28.21 -42.77
CA TYR A 415 -0.41 27.21 -42.35
C TYR A 415 -0.14 27.34 -40.85
N GLY A 416 0.04 26.22 -40.17
CA GLY A 416 0.37 26.15 -38.76
C GLY A 416 1.30 24.98 -38.45
N ALA A 417 2.08 25.10 -37.38
CA ALA A 417 2.96 24.05 -36.91
C ALA A 417 2.93 23.98 -35.38
N ALA A 418 3.02 22.77 -34.82
CA ALA A 418 3.12 22.52 -33.40
C ALA A 418 3.97 21.28 -33.11
N MET A 419 4.80 21.32 -32.07
CA MET A 419 5.52 20.11 -31.62
C MET A 419 4.56 19.15 -30.92
N LEU A 420 4.75 17.84 -31.14
CA LEU A 420 3.98 16.84 -30.41
C LEU A 420 4.33 16.88 -28.90
N PRO A 421 3.37 16.66 -27.99
CA PRO A 421 3.65 16.63 -26.55
C PRO A 421 4.62 15.49 -26.19
N ALA A 422 5.69 15.83 -25.47
CA ALA A 422 6.67 14.87 -24.97
C ALA A 422 6.22 14.15 -23.69
N THR A 423 5.12 14.60 -23.06
CA THR A 423 4.55 13.99 -21.86
C THR A 423 3.44 13.00 -22.22
N PRO A 424 3.41 11.80 -21.60
CA PRO A 424 2.30 10.88 -21.79
C PRO A 424 1.02 11.45 -21.16
N GLY A 425 -0.12 11.20 -21.79
CA GLY A 425 -1.43 11.71 -21.34
C GLY A 425 -2.24 12.36 -22.44
N SER A 426 -3.30 13.07 -22.04
CA SER A 426 -4.19 13.79 -22.96
C SER A 426 -3.83 15.27 -23.02
N HIS A 427 -3.68 15.79 -24.23
CA HIS A 427 -3.27 17.16 -24.52
C HIS A 427 -4.20 17.79 -25.54
N THR A 428 -4.51 19.08 -25.37
CA THR A 428 -5.26 19.86 -26.36
C THR A 428 -4.36 20.96 -26.89
N LEU A 429 -4.01 20.88 -28.17
CA LEU A 429 -3.17 21.85 -28.86
C LEU A 429 -4.02 22.80 -29.69
N ARG A 430 -3.87 24.11 -29.45
CA ARG A 430 -4.47 25.16 -30.28
C ARG A 430 -3.38 25.78 -31.14
N VAL A 431 -3.40 25.45 -32.42
CA VAL A 431 -2.40 25.89 -33.39
C VAL A 431 -2.92 27.14 -34.09
N SER A 432 -2.21 28.25 -33.94
CA SER A 432 -2.53 29.49 -34.67
C SER A 432 -1.97 29.41 -36.09
N THR A 433 -2.78 29.78 -37.08
CA THR A 433 -2.39 29.70 -38.49
C THR A 433 -2.15 31.07 -39.10
N TRP A 434 -1.32 31.12 -40.12
CA TRP A 434 -1.05 32.32 -40.91
C TRP A 434 -0.91 31.98 -42.39
N ARG A 435 -1.18 32.95 -43.26
CA ARG A 435 -0.98 32.81 -44.72
C ARG A 435 -0.05 33.90 -45.26
N PRO A 436 0.74 33.63 -46.31
CA PRO A 436 1.44 34.67 -47.04
C PRO A 436 0.45 35.65 -47.68
N MET A 437 0.79 36.93 -47.72
CA MET A 437 -0.06 37.98 -48.30
C MET A 437 0.72 38.82 -49.31
N ASP A 438 0.13 39.02 -50.49
CA ASP A 438 0.59 39.95 -51.51
C ASP A 438 0.04 41.36 -51.29
N LEU A 439 0.75 42.38 -51.78
CA LEU A 439 0.31 43.77 -51.68
C LEU A 439 -0.64 44.17 -52.80
N GLY A 440 -1.76 44.77 -52.39
CA GLY A 440 -2.64 45.52 -53.26
C GLY A 440 -3.96 44.81 -53.58
N PRO A 441 -4.97 45.59 -54.00
CA PRO A 441 -6.34 45.08 -54.17
C PRO A 441 -6.45 44.02 -55.27
N VAL A 442 -5.51 43.99 -56.22
CA VAL A 442 -5.48 42.97 -57.28
C VAL A 442 -5.25 41.57 -56.72
N ALA A 443 -4.43 41.42 -55.67
CA ALA A 443 -4.18 40.13 -55.04
C ALA A 443 -5.42 39.62 -54.29
N GLU A 444 -6.11 40.49 -53.56
CA GLU A 444 -7.37 40.17 -52.89
C GLU A 444 -8.48 39.83 -53.89
N LEU A 445 -8.57 40.57 -55.00
CA LEU A 445 -9.49 40.26 -56.09
C LEU A 445 -9.16 38.93 -56.77
N ARG A 446 -7.87 38.62 -57.01
CA ARG A 446 -7.43 37.32 -57.55
C ARG A 446 -7.79 36.19 -56.60
N ARG A 447 -7.57 36.37 -55.30
CA ARG A 447 -8.06 35.45 -54.27
C ARG A 447 -9.57 35.32 -54.48
N PHE A 448 -10.36 36.36 -54.25
CA PHE A 448 -11.82 36.27 -54.29
C PHE A 448 -12.40 35.66 -55.59
N PHE A 449 -11.92 36.04 -56.78
CA PHE A 449 -12.47 35.62 -58.08
C PHE A 449 -11.85 34.37 -58.70
N ILE A 450 -10.59 34.05 -58.41
CA ILE A 450 -9.89 32.91 -59.07
C ILE A 450 -9.61 31.79 -58.07
N GLY A 451 -9.53 32.08 -56.78
CA GLY A 451 -9.08 31.11 -55.78
C GLY A 451 -7.58 31.15 -55.54
N GLY A 452 -6.82 31.82 -56.41
CA GLY A 452 -5.37 31.90 -56.33
C GLY A 452 -4.90 32.63 -55.07
N SER A 453 -4.12 31.93 -54.25
CA SER A 453 -3.35 32.47 -53.13
C SER A 453 -1.86 32.21 -53.36
N LEU A 454 -1.00 32.99 -52.68
CA LEU A 454 0.39 32.60 -52.52
C LEU A 454 0.45 31.34 -51.64
N GLU A 455 1.14 30.33 -52.12
CA GLU A 455 1.33 29.06 -51.44
C GLU A 455 2.81 28.91 -51.07
N LEU A 456 3.06 28.18 -49.99
CA LEU A 456 4.43 27.80 -49.64
C LEU A 456 4.81 26.57 -50.47
N GLU A 457 5.99 26.62 -51.11
CA GLU A 457 6.54 25.43 -51.78
C GLU A 457 6.89 24.32 -50.78
N ASP A 458 7.31 24.72 -49.58
CA ASP A 458 7.66 23.82 -48.47
C ASP A 458 6.91 24.24 -47.20
N LEU A 459 6.06 23.36 -46.67
CA LEU A 459 5.31 23.57 -45.43
C LEU A 459 6.23 23.64 -44.19
N SER A 460 7.40 23.01 -44.22
CA SER A 460 8.38 23.12 -43.13
C SER A 460 8.94 24.54 -42.98
N TYR A 461 8.75 25.40 -43.99
CA TYR A 461 9.02 26.84 -43.91
C TYR A 461 8.24 27.56 -42.82
N VAL A 462 7.12 27.00 -42.34
CA VAL A 462 6.38 27.53 -41.19
C VAL A 462 7.27 27.67 -39.95
N ARG A 463 8.22 26.74 -39.77
CA ARG A 463 9.17 26.74 -38.66
C ARG A 463 10.60 26.99 -39.14
N ILE A 464 11.37 25.95 -39.35
CA ILE A 464 12.74 26.03 -39.87
C ILE A 464 12.79 24.91 -40.90
N PRO A 465 12.92 25.22 -42.21
CA PRO A 465 13.05 24.20 -43.22
C PRO A 465 14.22 23.27 -42.91
N GLY A 466 14.05 21.95 -43.04
CA GLY A 466 15.16 21.00 -42.88
C GLY A 466 16.31 21.21 -43.88
N THR A 467 16.05 21.93 -44.97
CA THR A 467 17.06 22.34 -45.96
C THR A 467 17.97 23.48 -45.49
N PHE A 468 17.61 24.19 -44.41
CA PHE A 468 18.34 25.34 -43.93
C PHE A 468 19.51 24.93 -43.02
N LYS A 469 20.75 25.17 -43.47
CA LYS A 469 22.00 24.84 -42.75
C LYS A 469 22.74 26.06 -42.18
N GLY A 470 22.10 27.23 -42.16
CA GLY A 470 22.72 28.48 -41.66
C GLY A 470 22.39 28.76 -40.19
N GLU A 471 23.10 29.72 -39.59
CA GLU A 471 22.82 30.15 -38.20
C GLU A 471 21.61 31.10 -38.08
N ARG A 472 21.27 31.83 -39.16
CA ARG A 472 20.22 32.87 -39.14
C ARG A 472 19.31 32.77 -40.36
N LEU A 473 18.07 32.33 -40.15
CA LEU A 473 17.05 32.33 -41.19
C LEU A 473 16.42 33.74 -41.29
N SER A 474 16.76 34.48 -42.35
CA SER A 474 16.10 35.75 -42.63
C SER A 474 14.79 35.50 -43.37
N ARG A 475 13.67 35.93 -42.79
CA ARG A 475 12.35 35.98 -43.44
C ARG A 475 11.99 37.38 -43.95
N PHE A 476 13.01 38.23 -44.10
CA PHE A 476 12.80 39.62 -44.54
C PHE A 476 12.17 39.67 -45.93
N GLY A 477 11.10 40.47 -46.07
CA GLY A 477 10.33 40.59 -47.31
C GLY A 477 9.08 39.70 -47.37
N LEU A 478 8.98 38.67 -46.52
CA LEU A 478 7.76 37.88 -46.40
C LEU A 478 6.72 38.65 -45.58
N ARG A 479 5.56 38.92 -46.19
CA ARG A 479 4.41 39.49 -45.50
C ARG A 479 3.41 38.38 -45.22
N THR A 480 2.91 38.33 -43.99
CA THR A 480 2.00 37.30 -43.52
C THR A 480 0.79 37.93 -42.85
N GLU A 481 -0.33 37.23 -42.93
CA GLU A 481 -1.57 37.57 -42.26
C GLU A 481 -1.93 36.44 -41.29
N THR A 482 -2.21 36.79 -40.04
CA THR A 482 -2.73 35.84 -39.05
C THR A 482 -4.19 35.54 -39.37
N THR A 483 -4.53 34.26 -39.50
CA THR A 483 -5.89 33.83 -39.85
C THR A 483 -6.57 33.20 -38.65
N GLY A 484 -6.98 31.94 -38.77
CA GLY A 484 -7.71 31.22 -37.73
C GLY A 484 -6.83 30.40 -36.80
N THR A 485 -7.51 29.54 -36.05
CA THR A 485 -6.87 28.57 -35.14
C THR A 485 -7.47 27.17 -35.37
N VAL A 486 -6.61 26.16 -35.37
CA VAL A 486 -6.99 24.75 -35.44
C VAL A 486 -6.75 24.10 -34.08
N THR A 487 -7.72 23.33 -33.60
CA THR A 487 -7.63 22.60 -32.34
C THR A 487 -7.43 21.12 -32.61
N PHE A 488 -6.32 20.58 -32.13
CA PHE A 488 -6.01 19.16 -32.11
C PHE A 488 -6.12 18.62 -30.68
N ARG A 489 -6.68 17.43 -30.52
CA ARG A 489 -6.65 16.69 -29.26
C ARG A 489 -5.78 15.46 -29.46
N LEU A 490 -4.76 15.31 -28.63
CA LEU A 490 -3.77 14.24 -28.75
C LEU A 490 -3.73 13.42 -27.47
N HIS A 491 -3.70 12.11 -27.60
CA HIS A 491 -3.46 11.16 -26.53
C HIS A 491 -2.11 10.49 -26.78
N CYS A 492 -1.11 10.90 -26.01
CA CYS A 492 0.26 10.42 -26.13
C CYS A 492 0.48 9.24 -25.17
N LEU A 493 0.96 8.14 -25.71
CA LEU A 493 1.31 6.91 -25.02
C LEU A 493 2.79 6.62 -25.29
N GLN A 494 3.52 6.24 -24.25
CA GLN A 494 4.95 5.95 -24.34
C GLN A 494 5.21 4.55 -23.81
N GLN A 495 5.91 3.74 -24.60
CA GLN A 495 6.29 2.38 -24.24
C GLN A 495 7.81 2.25 -24.35
N SER A 496 8.45 1.83 -23.26
CA SER A 496 9.88 1.50 -23.25
C SER A 496 10.18 0.47 -22.15
N ARG A 497 11.08 -0.47 -22.43
CA ARG A 497 11.61 -1.40 -21.41
C ARG A 497 12.40 -0.68 -20.31
N ALA A 498 12.96 0.49 -20.61
CA ALA A 498 13.69 1.31 -19.64
C ALA A 498 12.80 1.76 -18.46
N PHE A 499 11.47 1.77 -18.61
CA PHE A 499 10.57 2.07 -17.50
C PHE A 499 10.42 0.92 -16.49
N MET A 500 10.71 -0.32 -16.91
CA MET A 500 10.63 -1.53 -16.10
C MET A 500 11.96 -1.90 -15.44
N GLU A 501 13.09 -1.58 -16.09
CA GLU A 501 14.43 -1.98 -15.64
C GLU A 501 15.02 -1.03 -14.57
N SER A 502 16.00 -1.55 -13.82
CA SER A 502 16.60 -0.90 -12.65
C SER A 502 17.28 0.44 -12.99
N SER A 503 17.49 1.25 -11.93
CA SER A 503 17.54 2.72 -11.95
C SER A 503 18.39 3.44 -13.01
N SER A 504 19.40 2.84 -13.64
CA SER A 504 20.28 3.51 -14.62
C SER A 504 19.59 3.82 -15.95
N LEU A 505 18.95 2.82 -16.57
CA LEU A 505 18.21 3.00 -17.84
C LEU A 505 16.97 3.88 -17.64
N ARG A 506 16.30 3.74 -16.49
CA ARG A 506 15.18 4.61 -16.10
C ARG A 506 15.62 6.07 -15.88
N LYS A 507 16.77 6.30 -15.23
CA LYS A 507 17.35 7.65 -15.06
C LYS A 507 17.74 8.26 -16.41
N ARG A 508 18.30 7.45 -17.32
CA ARG A 508 18.70 7.89 -18.67
C ARG A 508 17.50 8.25 -19.56
N MET A 509 16.46 7.42 -19.56
CA MET A 509 15.23 7.75 -20.32
C MET A 509 14.49 8.94 -19.70
N ARG A 510 14.49 9.07 -18.37
CA ARG A 510 13.98 10.26 -17.69
C ARG A 510 14.77 11.52 -18.01
N SER A 511 16.10 11.48 -18.06
CA SER A 511 16.87 12.68 -18.40
C SER A 511 16.62 13.14 -19.84
N VAL A 512 16.42 12.21 -20.78
CA VAL A 512 16.02 12.55 -22.15
C VAL A 512 14.64 13.21 -22.17
N LEU A 513 13.66 12.63 -21.46
CA LEU A 513 12.30 13.20 -21.35
C LEU A 513 12.30 14.54 -20.60
N ASP A 514 13.03 14.68 -19.50
CA ASP A 514 13.14 15.92 -18.70
C ASP A 514 13.82 17.04 -19.51
N ARG A 515 14.84 16.71 -20.33
CA ARG A 515 15.48 17.68 -21.26
C ARG A 515 14.52 18.12 -22.37
N LEU A 516 13.59 17.26 -22.79
CA LEU A 516 12.54 17.57 -23.76
C LEU A 516 11.39 18.37 -23.13
N GLU A 517 10.99 18.06 -21.89
CA GLU A 517 9.99 18.80 -21.12
C GLU A 517 10.40 20.27 -20.91
N GLY A 518 11.72 20.50 -20.76
CA GLY A 518 12.31 21.84 -20.70
C GLY A 518 11.92 22.75 -21.86
N PHE A 519 11.69 22.24 -23.08
CA PHE A 519 11.24 23.06 -24.23
C PHE A 519 9.78 23.52 -24.11
N SER A 520 8.90 22.70 -23.53
CA SER A 520 7.50 23.08 -23.32
C SER A 520 7.37 24.20 -22.28
N GLN A 521 8.26 24.18 -21.26
CA GLN A 521 8.34 25.22 -20.23
C GLN A 521 9.10 26.46 -20.71
N GLN A 522 10.16 26.32 -21.50
CA GLN A 522 10.93 27.47 -22.01
C GLN A 522 10.16 28.28 -23.06
N SER A 523 9.37 27.65 -23.93
CA SER A 523 8.49 28.36 -24.88
C SER A 523 7.38 29.13 -24.17
N SER A 524 6.79 28.57 -23.11
CA SER A 524 5.81 29.28 -22.28
C SER A 524 6.46 30.41 -21.47
N ILE A 525 7.66 30.22 -20.91
CA ILE A 525 8.41 31.28 -20.21
C ILE A 525 8.82 32.41 -21.16
N HIS A 526 9.29 32.09 -22.38
CA HIS A 526 9.64 33.10 -23.38
C HIS A 526 8.43 33.91 -23.83
N ASN A 527 7.28 33.26 -24.06
CA ASN A 527 6.02 33.93 -24.38
C ASN A 527 5.52 34.82 -23.23
N VAL A 528 5.67 34.38 -21.96
CA VAL A 528 5.32 35.18 -20.77
C VAL A 528 6.25 36.38 -20.62
N LEU A 529 7.55 36.20 -20.82
CA LEU A 529 8.53 37.30 -20.78
C LEU A 529 8.30 38.30 -21.92
N GLU A 530 7.99 37.84 -23.12
CA GLU A 530 7.67 38.72 -24.25
C GLU A 530 6.35 39.48 -24.01
N ALA A 531 5.33 38.82 -23.45
CA ALA A 531 4.08 39.45 -23.04
C ALA A 531 4.31 40.49 -21.93
N PHE A 532 5.17 40.19 -20.96
CA PHE A 532 5.55 41.10 -19.89
C PHE A 532 6.29 42.34 -20.44
N HIS A 533 7.27 42.16 -21.34
CA HIS A 533 7.97 43.28 -21.97
C HIS A 533 7.08 44.11 -22.90
N ARG A 534 6.07 43.50 -23.56
CA ARG A 534 5.05 44.25 -24.30
C ARG A 534 4.13 45.04 -23.37
N ALA A 535 3.69 44.45 -22.26
CA ALA A 535 2.88 45.14 -21.27
C ALA A 535 3.65 46.31 -20.63
N GLN A 536 4.93 46.11 -20.31
CA GLN A 536 5.81 47.15 -19.77
C GLN A 536 6.01 48.31 -20.75
N ARG A 537 6.24 48.02 -22.04
CA ARG A 537 6.32 49.06 -23.08
C ARG A 537 5.03 49.85 -23.20
N ARG A 538 3.87 49.18 -23.24
CA ARG A 538 2.56 49.86 -23.26
C ARG A 538 2.32 50.72 -22.02
N MET A 539 2.78 50.27 -20.86
CA MET A 539 2.69 51.05 -19.63
C MET A 539 3.60 52.28 -19.66
N GLN A 540 4.81 52.17 -20.22
CA GLN A 540 5.71 53.30 -20.41
C GLN A 540 5.16 54.30 -21.43
N GLU A 541 4.68 53.82 -22.58
CA GLU A 541 4.01 54.66 -23.59
C GLU A 541 2.77 55.36 -23.01
N ALA A 542 1.95 54.65 -22.23
CA ALA A 542 0.82 55.25 -21.53
C ALA A 542 1.26 56.31 -20.51
N ARG A 543 2.36 56.07 -19.79
CA ARG A 543 2.94 57.02 -18.83
C ARG A 543 3.50 58.27 -19.50
N GLU A 544 4.12 58.12 -20.67
CA GLU A 544 4.63 59.24 -21.47
C GLU A 544 3.50 60.04 -22.16
N SER A 545 2.37 59.39 -22.43
CA SER A 545 1.17 60.03 -22.98
C SER A 545 0.32 60.80 -21.96
N LEU A 546 0.66 60.71 -20.66
CA LEU A 546 -0.04 61.45 -19.61
C LEU A 546 0.40 62.93 -19.61
N PRO A 547 -0.54 63.90 -19.47
CA PRO A 547 -0.20 65.31 -19.34
C PRO A 547 0.71 65.57 -18.14
N GLN A 548 1.75 66.38 -18.31
CA GLN A 548 2.75 66.70 -17.27
C GLN A 548 2.16 67.34 -15.99
N ASP A 549 0.93 67.84 -16.05
CA ASP A 549 0.23 68.47 -14.92
C ASP A 549 -0.12 67.51 -13.77
N LEU A 550 -0.09 66.19 -14.00
CA LEU A 550 -0.38 65.17 -12.97
C LEU A 550 0.88 64.56 -12.32
N VAL A 551 2.08 64.92 -12.76
CA VAL A 551 3.35 64.27 -12.34
C VAL A 551 4.10 65.06 -11.25
N SER A 552 3.63 66.25 -10.85
CA SER A 552 4.24 66.97 -9.74
C SER A 552 3.64 66.53 -8.39
N PRO A 553 4.43 66.00 -7.43
CA PRO A 553 3.97 65.82 -6.07
C PRO A 553 3.86 67.20 -5.42
N SER A 554 2.71 67.50 -4.84
CA SER A 554 2.43 68.67 -4.02
C SER A 554 3.49 68.84 -2.92
N GLU A 555 4.39 69.81 -3.09
CA GLU A 555 5.21 70.34 -1.99
C GLU A 555 4.27 71.01 -0.96
N THR A 556 4.14 70.37 0.19
CA THR A 556 3.48 70.92 1.36
C THR A 556 4.24 72.14 1.89
N LEU A 557 3.58 73.30 1.81
CA LEU A 557 3.91 74.53 2.54
C LEU A 557 4.03 74.25 4.05
N VAL A 558 5.19 74.55 4.62
CA VAL A 558 5.37 74.84 6.04
C VAL A 558 5.92 76.26 6.15
N THR A 559 5.03 77.25 6.23
CA THR A 559 4.93 78.24 7.32
C THR A 559 3.76 79.18 7.06
#